data_AF-A0A4Q8LDX0-F1
#
_entry.id   AF-A0A4Q8LDX0-F1
#
_cell.length_a   1.000
_cell.length_b   1.000
_cell.length_c   1.000
_cell.angle_alpha   90.00
_cell.angle_beta   90.00
_cell.angle_gamma   90.00
#
_symmetry.space_group_name_H-M   'P 1'
#
loop_
_entity.id
_entity.type
_entity.pdbx_description
1 polymer ?
#
loop_
_entity_poly.entity_id
_entity_poly.type
_entity_poly.pdbx_seq_one_letter_code
_entity_poly.pdbx_strand_id
1 'polypeptide(L)'
;MLPDLIAQVDRGQFRQAQARIDQALDDAKLDAATRQALLDQRERMRRIRLDFSLDRAAAFARVQQAIPDLRQDEFDAWDAQGLIEHMDIDGQRWWFKRAPSNLFLLSKQAVARRAQPRAPSDGPNERLNDHHREVLREARASGRTSVAPRRIEVTQSLTVKADAVPDGETIRAWIPYPRAIPGQQEDIVFLDSTPAGARVAGTDALQRTAYLEAPARKGQPTRFAVHYAVTVYARHFAIDPDKVVATPDDPALKPFLSQRPPHVVFTPQLRAFSRQVVGDETNPYRIARKLFAAVDRIPWAGAREYSTISNISDYALHAGHADCGQQTLLLIALLRMNGIPARWQSGWVFSDDAVGYDNIHDWGWLYLAPYGWVPMDVTTGALDSADPAERDFYFGGLDAYRMAFNDDWSVGFAQPKAAWRSDDVDSQRGEVEWRGGNLYYDQWNYDFKWHVAPLKRAP
;
A
#
# COMPACT_ATOMS: atom_id res chain seq x y z
N MET A 1 -20.81 0.27 -21.71
CA MET A 1 -21.62 0.11 -20.48
C MET A 1 -20.74 0.07 -19.23
N LEU A 2 -20.00 -1.01 -18.94
CA LEU A 2 -19.18 -1.06 -17.71
C LEU A 2 -18.08 0.03 -17.64
N PRO A 3 -17.29 0.32 -18.70
CA PRO A 3 -16.33 1.42 -18.66
C PRO A 3 -16.98 2.80 -18.42
N ASP A 4 -18.13 3.05 -19.04
CA ASP A 4 -18.89 4.29 -18.83
C ASP A 4 -19.42 4.39 -17.41
N LEU A 5 -19.90 3.27 -16.85
CA LEU A 5 -20.36 3.18 -15.46
C LEU A 5 -19.23 3.47 -14.48
N ILE A 6 -18.05 2.87 -14.68
CA ILE A 6 -16.85 3.14 -13.86
C ILE A 6 -16.52 4.63 -13.91
N ALA A 7 -16.51 5.24 -15.09
CA ALA A 7 -16.25 6.67 -15.25
C ALA A 7 -17.32 7.55 -14.57
N GLN A 8 -18.58 7.12 -14.53
CA GLN A 8 -19.64 7.81 -13.79
C GLN A 8 -19.41 7.74 -12.27
N VAL A 9 -19.03 6.57 -11.76
CA VAL A 9 -18.66 6.40 -10.35
C VAL A 9 -17.44 7.26 -10.01
N ASP A 10 -16.41 7.29 -10.87
CA ASP A 10 -15.21 8.11 -10.67
C ASP A 10 -15.50 9.61 -10.63
N ARG A 11 -16.56 10.05 -11.31
CA ARG A 11 -17.03 11.45 -11.32
C ARG A 11 -18.10 11.74 -10.26
N GLY A 12 -18.43 10.79 -9.39
CA GLY A 12 -19.40 10.98 -8.31
C GLY A 12 -20.87 11.00 -8.75
N GLN A 13 -21.18 10.52 -9.96
CA GLN A 13 -22.52 10.53 -10.55
C GLN A 13 -23.35 9.32 -10.05
N PHE A 14 -23.46 9.15 -8.74
CA PHE A 14 -23.96 7.91 -8.12
C PHE A 14 -25.44 7.64 -8.38
N ARG A 15 -26.32 8.66 -8.41
CA ARG A 15 -27.73 8.47 -8.78
C ARG A 15 -27.87 7.88 -10.19
N GLN A 16 -27.09 8.39 -11.14
CA GLN A 16 -27.13 7.93 -12.53
C GLN A 16 -26.51 6.53 -12.67
N ALA A 17 -25.39 6.28 -12.00
CA ALA A 17 -24.74 4.98 -11.95
C ALA A 17 -25.65 3.92 -11.33
N GLN A 18 -26.28 4.22 -10.19
CA GLN A 18 -27.21 3.33 -9.50
C GLN A 18 -28.41 2.98 -10.39
N ALA A 19 -29.06 3.95 -11.02
CA ALA A 19 -30.18 3.70 -11.92
C ALA A 19 -29.80 2.78 -13.10
N ARG A 20 -28.59 2.95 -13.67
CA ARG A 20 -28.06 2.07 -14.73
C ARG A 20 -27.78 0.66 -14.23
N ILE A 21 -27.23 0.52 -13.02
CA ILE A 21 -27.00 -0.78 -12.39
C ILE A 21 -28.33 -1.48 -12.16
N ASP A 22 -29.33 -0.82 -11.55
CA ASP A 22 -30.65 -1.39 -11.30
C ASP A 22 -31.29 -1.88 -12.61
N GLN A 23 -31.34 -1.01 -13.63
CA GLN A 23 -31.88 -1.36 -14.95
C GLN A 23 -31.17 -2.57 -15.57
N ALA A 24 -29.84 -2.67 -15.44
CA ALA A 24 -29.08 -3.77 -16.00
C ALA A 24 -29.27 -5.08 -15.23
N LEU A 25 -29.43 -5.01 -13.90
CA LEU A 25 -29.62 -6.20 -13.06
C LEU A 25 -30.99 -6.85 -13.24
N ASP A 26 -31.98 -6.10 -13.70
CA ASP A 26 -33.32 -6.59 -14.07
C ASP A 26 -33.31 -7.50 -15.31
N ASP A 27 -32.26 -7.45 -16.13
CA ASP A 27 -32.11 -8.36 -17.27
C ASP A 27 -31.76 -9.78 -16.79
N ALA A 28 -32.73 -10.69 -16.89
CA ALA A 28 -32.55 -12.11 -16.57
C ALA A 28 -31.53 -12.82 -17.48
N LYS A 29 -31.18 -12.25 -18.64
CA LYS A 29 -30.17 -12.78 -19.56
C LYS A 29 -28.75 -12.29 -19.24
N LEU A 30 -28.59 -11.40 -18.26
CA LEU A 30 -27.28 -10.90 -17.86
C LEU A 30 -26.42 -12.04 -17.32
N ASP A 31 -25.23 -12.22 -17.90
CA ASP A 31 -24.29 -13.24 -17.45
C ASP A 31 -23.78 -12.95 -16.02
N ALA A 32 -23.32 -14.01 -15.35
CA ALA A 32 -22.92 -13.93 -13.94
C ALA A 32 -21.72 -13.00 -13.71
N ALA A 33 -20.78 -12.91 -14.65
CA ALA A 33 -19.58 -12.09 -14.50
C ALA A 33 -19.93 -10.60 -14.62
N THR A 34 -20.74 -10.23 -15.61
CA THR A 34 -21.25 -8.86 -15.74
C THR A 34 -22.12 -8.48 -14.56
N ARG A 35 -23.00 -9.38 -14.10
CA ARG A 35 -23.81 -9.18 -12.89
C ARG A 35 -22.94 -8.88 -11.66
N GLN A 36 -21.89 -9.66 -11.45
CA GLN A 36 -20.97 -9.44 -10.33
C GLN A 36 -20.24 -8.09 -10.47
N ALA A 37 -19.71 -7.76 -11.64
CA ALA A 37 -19.02 -6.48 -11.86
C ALA A 37 -19.93 -5.26 -11.59
N LEU A 38 -21.22 -5.35 -11.90
CA LEU A 38 -22.21 -4.32 -11.57
C LEU A 38 -22.46 -4.19 -10.06
N LEU A 39 -22.56 -5.32 -9.35
CA LEU A 39 -22.68 -5.36 -7.89
C LEU A 39 -21.41 -4.80 -7.22
N ASP A 40 -20.23 -5.09 -7.76
CA ASP A 40 -18.97 -4.54 -7.28
C ASP A 40 -18.92 -3.02 -7.44
N GLN A 41 -19.43 -2.47 -8.57
CA GLN A 41 -19.55 -1.01 -8.71
C GLN A 41 -20.55 -0.38 -7.73
N ARG A 42 -21.66 -1.07 -7.44
CA ARG A 42 -22.60 -0.63 -6.40
C ARG A 42 -21.93 -0.56 -5.03
N GLU A 43 -21.18 -1.60 -4.68
CA GLU A 43 -20.44 -1.65 -3.44
C GLU A 43 -19.32 -0.60 -3.40
N ARG A 44 -18.65 -0.37 -4.53
CA ARG A 44 -17.63 0.68 -4.66
C ARG A 44 -18.21 2.06 -4.35
N MET A 45 -19.40 2.39 -4.87
CA MET A 45 -20.09 3.64 -4.54
C MET A 45 -20.35 3.77 -3.03
N ARG A 46 -20.84 2.71 -2.37
CA ARG A 46 -21.05 2.69 -0.91
C ARG A 46 -19.76 2.98 -0.16
N ARG A 47 -18.66 2.36 -0.56
CA ARG A 47 -17.35 2.51 0.07
C ARG A 47 -16.73 3.89 -0.14
N ILE A 48 -16.89 4.47 -1.34
CA ILE A 48 -16.50 5.86 -1.60
C ILE A 48 -17.23 6.81 -0.63
N ARG A 49 -18.51 6.58 -0.30
CA ARG A 49 -19.22 7.39 0.71
C ARG A 49 -18.66 7.24 2.12
N LEU A 50 -18.04 6.11 2.47
CA LEU A 50 -17.37 5.95 3.77
C LEU A 50 -16.10 6.81 3.83
N ASP A 51 -15.35 6.88 2.72
CA ASP A 51 -14.18 7.72 2.60
C ASP A 51 -14.56 9.21 2.56
N PHE A 52 -15.49 9.61 1.71
CA PHE A 52 -16.01 10.98 1.60
C PHE A 52 -17.28 11.15 2.45
N SER A 53 -17.09 11.16 3.76
CA SER A 53 -18.18 11.16 4.75
C SER A 53 -18.39 12.50 5.45
N LEU A 54 -17.56 13.52 5.19
CA LEU A 54 -17.66 14.81 5.86
C LEU A 54 -18.40 15.83 5.00
N ASP A 55 -19.36 16.51 5.60
CA ASP A 55 -19.82 17.79 5.06
C ASP A 55 -18.83 18.92 5.42
N ARG A 56 -19.11 20.13 4.93
CA ARG A 56 -18.23 21.29 5.14
C ARG A 56 -18.07 21.63 6.62
N ALA A 57 -19.15 21.57 7.39
CA ALA A 57 -19.13 21.92 8.81
C ALA A 57 -18.28 20.92 9.61
N ALA A 58 -18.41 19.63 9.33
CA ALA A 58 -17.62 18.57 9.94
C ALA A 58 -16.14 18.65 9.54
N ALA A 59 -15.83 18.92 8.28
CA ALA A 59 -14.46 19.09 7.81
C ALA A 59 -13.80 20.32 8.48
N PHE A 60 -14.49 21.47 8.50
CA PHE A 60 -14.05 22.68 9.18
C PHE A 60 -13.79 22.43 10.67
N ALA A 61 -14.76 21.81 11.37
CA ALA A 61 -14.65 21.53 12.80
C ALA A 61 -13.44 20.63 13.12
N ARG A 62 -13.11 19.66 12.26
CA ARG A 62 -11.92 18.82 12.44
C ARG A 62 -10.60 19.57 12.29
N VAL A 63 -10.50 20.50 11.34
CA VAL A 63 -9.31 21.38 11.24
C VAL A 63 -9.24 22.32 12.45
N GLN A 64 -10.40 22.84 12.90
CA GLN A 64 -10.49 23.75 14.03
C GLN A 64 -10.02 23.12 15.36
N GLN A 65 -10.11 21.80 15.52
CA GLN A 65 -9.54 21.10 16.68
C GLN A 65 -8.02 21.35 16.84
N ALA A 66 -7.30 21.50 15.73
CA ALA A 66 -5.86 21.79 15.74
C ALA A 66 -5.56 23.30 15.62
N ILE A 67 -6.49 24.08 15.06
CA ILE A 67 -6.40 25.53 14.88
C ILE A 67 -7.66 26.18 15.51
N PRO A 68 -7.68 26.43 16.83
CA PRO A 68 -8.90 26.89 17.52
C PRO A 68 -9.48 28.19 16.97
N ASP A 69 -8.62 29.09 16.48
CA ASP A 69 -8.96 30.37 15.86
C ASP A 69 -9.06 30.30 14.32
N LEU A 70 -9.35 29.11 13.77
CA LEU A 70 -9.52 28.90 12.33
C LEU A 70 -10.63 29.81 11.79
N ARG A 71 -10.31 30.56 10.73
CA ARG A 71 -11.29 31.37 10.01
C ARG A 71 -11.83 30.65 8.77
N GLN A 72 -13.02 31.04 8.33
CA GLN A 72 -13.69 30.47 7.16
C GLN A 72 -12.88 30.68 5.87
N ASP A 73 -12.33 31.88 5.69
CA ASP A 73 -11.51 32.24 4.53
C ASP A 73 -10.24 31.39 4.42
N GLU A 74 -9.64 30.99 5.55
CA GLU A 74 -8.46 30.13 5.56
C GLU A 74 -8.78 28.71 5.13
N PHE A 75 -9.88 28.16 5.65
CA PHE A 75 -10.36 26.84 5.25
C PHE A 75 -10.71 26.81 3.76
N ASP A 76 -11.45 27.81 3.27
CA ASP A 76 -11.84 27.90 1.86
C ASP A 76 -10.62 28.07 0.95
N ALA A 77 -9.59 28.81 1.38
CA ALA A 77 -8.34 28.94 0.64
C ALA A 77 -7.58 27.61 0.52
N TRP A 78 -7.56 26.78 1.57
CA TRP A 78 -6.93 25.46 1.51
C TRP A 78 -7.74 24.45 0.70
N ASP A 79 -9.08 24.48 0.79
CA ASP A 79 -9.96 23.65 -0.05
C ASP A 79 -9.80 23.99 -1.55
N ALA A 80 -9.78 25.29 -1.89
CA ALA A 80 -9.58 25.75 -3.26
C ALA A 80 -8.21 25.39 -3.85
N GLN A 81 -7.19 25.24 -3.01
CA GLN A 81 -5.86 24.75 -3.40
C GLN A 81 -5.79 23.23 -3.55
N GLY A 82 -6.87 22.49 -3.23
CA GLY A 82 -6.89 21.02 -3.24
C GLY A 82 -6.19 20.38 -2.05
N LEU A 83 -5.83 21.15 -1.01
CA LEU A 83 -5.14 20.63 0.18
C LEU A 83 -6.08 19.89 1.14
N ILE A 84 -7.39 20.04 0.94
CA ILE A 84 -8.44 19.33 1.66
C ILE A 84 -9.22 18.51 0.64
N GLU A 85 -8.77 17.28 0.39
CA GLU A 85 -9.35 16.38 -0.62
C GLU A 85 -10.88 16.26 -0.46
N HIS A 86 -11.59 16.40 -1.59
CA HIS A 86 -13.04 16.32 -1.67
C HIS A 86 -13.52 15.65 -2.95
N MET A 87 -14.79 15.24 -2.96
CA MET A 87 -15.49 14.70 -4.11
C MET A 87 -16.90 15.26 -4.15
N ASP A 88 -17.33 15.73 -5.33
CA ASP A 88 -18.71 16.13 -5.56
C ASP A 88 -19.53 14.89 -5.91
N ILE A 89 -20.32 14.40 -4.95
CA ILE A 89 -21.20 13.24 -5.13
C ILE A 89 -22.60 13.75 -5.39
N ASP A 90 -23.10 13.47 -6.60
CA ASP A 90 -24.44 13.85 -7.05
C ASP A 90 -24.76 15.36 -6.95
N GLY A 91 -23.72 16.19 -7.14
CA GLY A 91 -23.79 17.65 -7.07
C GLY A 91 -23.60 18.24 -5.67
N GLN A 92 -23.36 17.41 -4.65
CA GLN A 92 -23.03 17.85 -3.30
C GLN A 92 -21.58 17.50 -2.96
N ARG A 93 -20.82 18.49 -2.46
CA ARG A 93 -19.44 18.29 -2.02
C ARG A 93 -19.35 17.52 -0.71
N TRP A 94 -18.47 16.52 -0.69
CA TRP A 94 -18.11 15.75 0.48
C TRP A 94 -16.59 15.70 0.61
N TRP A 95 -16.08 15.90 1.82
CA TRP A 95 -14.65 15.88 2.10
C TRP A 95 -14.20 14.51 2.59
N PHE A 96 -13.00 14.13 2.16
CA PHE A 96 -12.38 12.89 2.56
C PHE A 96 -12.12 12.90 4.08
N LYS A 97 -12.45 11.80 4.75
CA LYS A 97 -12.42 11.69 6.22
C LYS A 97 -11.04 12.00 6.83
N ARG A 98 -9.95 11.74 6.11
CA ARG A 98 -8.57 12.04 6.54
C ARG A 98 -8.02 13.36 5.99
N ALA A 99 -8.73 14.05 5.09
CA ALA A 99 -8.27 15.33 4.54
C ALA A 99 -7.94 16.39 5.62
N PRO A 100 -8.74 16.55 6.70
CA PRO A 100 -8.39 17.48 7.78
C PRO A 100 -7.04 17.19 8.46
N SER A 101 -6.68 15.92 8.66
CA SER A 101 -5.36 15.55 9.20
C SER A 101 -4.26 15.66 8.14
N ASN A 102 -4.56 15.28 6.90
CA ASN A 102 -3.63 15.34 5.77
C ASN A 102 -3.20 16.78 5.45
N LEU A 103 -4.06 17.78 5.66
CA LEU A 103 -3.73 19.19 5.47
C LEU A 103 -2.40 19.58 6.12
N PHE A 104 -2.10 19.03 7.30
CA PHE A 104 -0.87 19.34 8.04
C PHE A 104 0.36 18.57 7.54
N LEU A 105 0.19 17.57 6.70
CA LEU A 105 1.27 16.92 5.95
C LEU A 105 1.57 17.71 4.66
N LEU A 106 0.53 18.32 4.07
CA LEU A 106 0.59 18.98 2.77
C LEU A 106 0.91 20.49 2.86
N SER A 107 0.67 21.15 4.00
CA SER A 107 0.79 22.60 4.12
C SER A 107 1.61 23.04 5.34
N LYS A 108 2.79 23.61 5.08
CA LYS A 108 3.62 24.27 6.10
C LYS A 108 2.88 25.43 6.78
N GLN A 109 2.01 26.14 6.04
CA GLN A 109 1.18 27.22 6.59
C GLN A 109 0.18 26.67 7.62
N ALA A 110 -0.48 25.55 7.33
CA ALA A 110 -1.39 24.91 8.28
C ALA A 110 -0.64 24.38 9.51
N VAL A 111 0.56 23.79 9.33
CA VAL A 111 1.43 23.38 10.45
C VAL A 111 1.76 24.55 11.37
N ALA A 112 2.16 25.70 10.81
CA ALA A 112 2.48 26.89 11.58
C ALA A 112 1.29 27.47 12.36
N ARG A 113 0.05 27.16 11.94
CA ARG A 113 -1.19 27.57 12.62
C ARG A 113 -1.62 26.65 13.76
N ARG A 114 -0.97 25.50 13.95
CA ARG A 114 -1.34 24.57 15.03
C ARG A 114 -1.15 25.22 16.40
N ALA A 115 -2.18 25.15 17.24
CA ALA A 115 -2.08 25.60 18.63
C ALA A 115 -1.09 24.75 19.44
N GLN A 116 -1.00 23.46 19.12
CA GLN A 116 -0.03 22.55 19.72
C GLN A 116 0.87 21.94 18.64
N PRO A 117 2.17 22.22 18.66
CA PRO A 117 3.12 21.55 17.79
C PRO A 117 3.06 20.04 18.01
N ARG A 118 3.13 19.27 16.93
CA ARG A 118 3.23 17.81 16.96
C ARG A 118 4.51 17.42 16.24
N ALA A 119 5.28 16.53 16.84
CA ALA A 119 6.42 15.93 16.14
C ALA A 119 5.93 15.17 14.91
N PRO A 120 6.73 15.11 13.82
CA PRO A 120 6.43 14.22 12.70
C PRO A 120 6.34 12.78 13.21
N SER A 121 5.44 11.99 12.61
CA SER A 121 5.17 10.60 13.00
C SER A 121 5.98 9.59 12.18
N ASP A 122 7.03 10.05 11.50
CA ASP A 122 7.87 9.23 10.63
C ASP A 122 8.45 8.03 11.40
N GLY A 123 8.50 6.89 10.74
CA GLY A 123 9.15 5.70 11.27
C GLY A 123 10.65 5.91 11.52
N PRO A 124 11.27 5.13 12.42
CA PRO A 124 12.69 5.27 12.73
C PRO A 124 13.60 5.01 11.52
N ASN A 125 13.15 4.18 10.57
CA ASN A 125 13.86 3.90 9.33
C ASN A 125 13.51 4.86 8.18
N GLU A 126 12.58 5.79 8.40
CA GLU A 126 12.32 6.90 7.47
C GLU A 126 13.33 8.06 7.64
N ARG A 127 14.25 7.91 8.59
CA ARG A 127 15.36 8.83 8.83
C ARG A 127 16.66 8.05 8.89
N LEU A 128 17.75 8.71 8.50
CA LEU A 128 19.07 8.13 8.62
C LEU A 128 19.37 7.75 10.07
N ASN A 129 19.82 6.51 10.28
CA ASN A 129 20.09 5.95 11.59
C ASN A 129 21.26 4.96 11.52
N ASP A 130 21.61 4.36 12.66
CA ASP A 130 22.76 3.45 12.75
C ASP A 130 22.57 2.14 12.00
N HIS A 131 21.34 1.68 11.82
CA HIS A 131 21.06 0.47 11.04
C HIS A 131 21.39 0.68 9.55
N HIS A 132 21.05 1.84 8.97
CA HIS A 132 21.46 2.16 7.60
C HIS A 132 22.99 2.08 7.44
N ARG A 133 23.74 2.61 8.40
CA ARG A 133 25.22 2.58 8.40
C ARG A 133 25.78 1.18 8.62
N GLU A 134 25.12 0.37 9.45
CA GLU A 134 25.43 -1.06 9.63
C GLU A 134 25.32 -1.79 8.29
N VAL A 135 24.19 -1.64 7.59
CA VAL A 135 23.93 -2.28 6.29
C VAL A 135 24.99 -1.90 5.26
N LEU A 136 25.27 -0.60 5.10
CA LEU A 136 26.27 -0.11 4.15
C LEU A 136 27.67 -0.65 4.47
N ARG A 137 28.06 -0.67 5.75
CA ARG A 137 29.35 -1.18 6.21
C ARG A 137 29.49 -2.68 5.96
N GLU A 138 28.49 -3.47 6.31
CA GLU A 138 28.51 -4.93 6.14
C GLU A 138 28.48 -5.35 4.67
N ALA A 139 27.67 -4.67 3.85
CA ALA A 139 27.61 -4.93 2.42
C ALA A 139 28.96 -4.63 1.76
N ARG A 140 29.59 -3.50 2.11
CA ARG A 140 30.93 -3.13 1.62
C ARG A 140 32.00 -4.12 2.05
N ALA A 141 31.99 -4.54 3.32
CA ALA A 141 33.02 -5.42 3.87
C ALA A 141 32.92 -6.86 3.33
N SER A 142 31.70 -7.37 3.13
CA SER A 142 31.48 -8.76 2.71
C SER A 142 31.27 -8.94 1.20
N GLY A 143 30.96 -7.88 0.46
CA GLY A 143 30.55 -7.95 -0.94
C GLY A 143 29.19 -8.61 -1.17
N ARG A 144 28.45 -8.94 -0.10
CA ARG A 144 27.13 -9.59 -0.16
C ARG A 144 26.03 -8.54 -0.25
N THR A 145 24.93 -8.91 -0.90
CA THR A 145 23.73 -8.06 -0.99
C THR A 145 22.73 -8.26 0.13
N SER A 146 22.90 -9.30 0.95
CA SER A 146 22.04 -9.65 2.09
C SER A 146 22.87 -9.63 3.36
N VAL A 147 22.54 -8.73 4.27
CA VAL A 147 23.36 -8.38 5.46
C VAL A 147 22.47 -8.01 6.65
N ALA A 148 23.08 -7.76 7.82
CA ALA A 148 22.42 -7.29 9.03
C ALA A 148 21.10 -8.01 9.37
N PRO A 149 21.08 -9.34 9.50
CA PRO A 149 19.85 -10.08 9.74
C PRO A 149 19.17 -9.70 11.07
N ARG A 150 17.85 -9.84 11.12
CA ARG A 150 17.03 -9.75 12.33
C ARG A 150 16.10 -10.96 12.41
N ARG A 151 16.06 -11.61 13.57
CA ARG A 151 15.08 -12.68 13.84
C ARG A 151 13.86 -12.04 14.48
N ILE A 152 12.70 -12.20 13.86
CA ILE A 152 11.47 -11.57 14.31
C ILE A 152 10.45 -12.65 14.63
N GLU A 153 9.85 -12.58 15.81
CA GLU A 153 8.66 -13.32 16.18
C GLU A 153 7.46 -12.39 16.08
N VAL A 154 6.38 -12.82 15.42
CA VAL A 154 5.21 -11.98 15.13
C VAL A 154 3.92 -12.69 15.48
N THR A 155 3.07 -11.99 16.22
CA THR A 155 1.63 -12.31 16.33
C THR A 155 0.84 -11.31 15.50
N GLN A 156 0.28 -11.76 14.38
CA GLN A 156 -0.72 -11.00 13.64
C GLN A 156 -2.11 -11.44 14.04
N SER A 157 -3.04 -10.51 14.18
CA SER A 157 -4.42 -10.84 14.51
C SER A 157 -5.44 -9.92 13.87
N LEU A 158 -6.64 -10.45 13.67
CA LEU A 158 -7.83 -9.68 13.33
C LEU A 158 -8.97 -10.07 14.27
N THR A 159 -9.82 -9.10 14.60
CA THR A 159 -10.94 -9.28 15.53
C THR A 159 -12.21 -8.70 14.93
N VAL A 160 -13.15 -9.57 14.61
CA VAL A 160 -14.49 -9.21 14.16
C VAL A 160 -15.30 -8.70 15.33
N LYS A 161 -15.95 -7.54 15.17
CA LYS A 161 -16.76 -6.92 16.22
C LYS A 161 -17.93 -7.84 16.60
N ALA A 162 -18.33 -7.78 17.87
CA ALA A 162 -19.50 -8.52 18.35
C ALA A 162 -20.74 -8.19 17.50
N ASP A 163 -21.53 -9.22 17.20
CA ASP A 163 -22.78 -9.14 16.43
C ASP A 163 -22.65 -8.57 15.00
N ALA A 164 -21.44 -8.40 14.46
CA ALA A 164 -21.23 -8.06 13.05
C ALA A 164 -21.62 -9.20 12.09
N VAL A 165 -21.69 -10.42 12.62
CA VAL A 165 -22.09 -11.63 11.92
C VAL A 165 -23.13 -12.37 12.79
N PRO A 166 -24.22 -12.91 12.21
CA PRO A 166 -25.25 -13.61 12.97
C PRO A 166 -24.70 -14.81 13.76
N ASP A 167 -25.29 -15.06 14.93
CA ASP A 167 -24.90 -16.15 15.84
C ASP A 167 -24.86 -17.51 15.13
N GLY A 168 -23.78 -18.26 15.34
CA GLY A 168 -23.58 -19.59 14.75
C GLY A 168 -23.05 -19.61 13.31
N GLU A 169 -23.02 -18.47 12.60
CA GLU A 169 -22.46 -18.42 11.24
C GLU A 169 -20.93 -18.56 11.26
N THR A 170 -20.39 -19.27 10.27
CA THR A 170 -18.94 -19.40 10.10
C THR A 170 -18.34 -18.12 9.52
N ILE A 171 -17.42 -17.54 10.27
CA ILE A 171 -16.53 -16.48 9.80
C ILE A 171 -15.26 -17.13 9.26
N ARG A 172 -14.83 -16.68 8.08
CA ARG A 172 -13.60 -17.08 7.39
C ARG A 172 -12.66 -15.89 7.36
N ALA A 173 -11.41 -16.10 7.76
CA ALA A 173 -10.41 -15.07 7.90
C ALA A 173 -9.12 -15.43 7.14
N TRP A 174 -8.52 -14.44 6.50
CA TRP A 174 -7.21 -14.53 5.85
C TRP A 174 -6.28 -13.52 6.51
N ILE A 175 -5.31 -14.01 7.28
CA ILE A 175 -4.29 -13.16 7.90
C ILE A 175 -3.04 -13.17 7.02
N PRO A 176 -2.43 -12.01 6.69
CA PRO A 176 -1.19 -11.96 5.92
C PRO A 176 -0.07 -12.77 6.57
N TYR A 177 0.77 -13.39 5.75
CA TYR A 177 1.82 -14.29 6.20
C TYR A 177 3.11 -14.09 5.38
N PRO A 178 4.31 -14.11 5.97
CA PRO A 178 5.57 -13.77 5.29
C PRO A 178 5.82 -14.60 4.04
N ARG A 179 6.19 -13.93 2.94
CA ARG A 179 6.71 -14.59 1.73
C ARG A 179 8.08 -15.19 2.00
N ALA A 180 8.34 -16.36 1.41
CA ALA A 180 9.68 -16.95 1.38
C ALA A 180 10.47 -16.33 0.22
N ILE A 181 11.41 -15.43 0.51
CA ILE A 181 12.13 -14.65 -0.50
C ILE A 181 13.63 -14.78 -0.24
N PRO A 182 14.36 -15.53 -1.10
CA PRO A 182 15.78 -15.77 -0.90
C PRO A 182 16.60 -14.49 -0.69
N GLY A 183 17.36 -14.47 0.40
CA GLY A 183 18.18 -13.37 0.85
C GLY A 183 17.43 -12.14 1.35
N GLN A 184 16.10 -12.15 1.46
CA GLN A 184 15.30 -11.06 2.07
C GLN A 184 14.55 -11.58 3.30
N GLN A 185 13.85 -12.72 3.19
CA GLN A 185 13.07 -13.33 4.27
C GLN A 185 13.22 -14.85 4.21
N GLU A 186 13.85 -15.42 5.23
CA GLU A 186 14.20 -16.83 5.34
C GLU A 186 13.83 -17.41 6.71
N ASP A 187 14.06 -18.72 6.89
CA ASP A 187 13.80 -19.44 8.14
C ASP A 187 12.39 -19.21 8.71
N ILE A 188 11.39 -19.16 7.83
CA ILE A 188 10.00 -18.91 8.21
C ILE A 188 9.45 -20.14 8.92
N VAL A 189 9.08 -19.97 10.18
CA VAL A 189 8.53 -21.02 11.05
C VAL A 189 7.13 -20.61 11.50
N PHE A 190 6.13 -21.38 11.13
CA PHE A 190 4.80 -21.29 11.74
C PHE A 190 4.86 -21.86 13.15
N LEU A 191 4.39 -21.12 14.16
CA LEU A 191 4.43 -21.54 15.55
C LEU A 191 3.06 -22.06 15.99
N ASP A 192 2.03 -21.23 15.91
CA ASP A 192 0.66 -21.59 16.28
C ASP A 192 -0.38 -20.63 15.65
N SER A 193 -1.65 -20.92 15.89
CA SER A 193 -2.74 -20.04 15.51
C SER A 193 -3.90 -20.12 16.50
N THR A 194 -4.72 -19.08 16.53
CA THR A 194 -6.00 -19.03 17.25
C THR A 194 -7.12 -18.63 16.29
N PRO A 195 -8.16 -19.45 16.07
CA PRO A 195 -8.26 -20.84 16.49
C PRO A 195 -7.12 -21.70 15.91
N ALA A 196 -6.88 -22.87 16.52
CA ALA A 196 -5.86 -23.79 16.03
C ALA A 196 -6.21 -24.29 14.62
N GLY A 197 -5.20 -24.73 13.86
CA GLY A 197 -5.40 -25.34 12.54
C GLY A 197 -5.43 -24.35 11.37
N ALA A 198 -4.74 -23.21 11.47
CA ALA A 198 -4.57 -22.32 10.34
C ALA A 198 -3.99 -23.04 9.12
N ARG A 199 -4.55 -22.75 7.95
CA ARG A 199 -4.09 -23.29 6.67
C ARG A 199 -3.22 -22.23 5.99
N VAL A 200 -1.91 -22.35 6.16
CA VAL A 200 -0.93 -21.42 5.59
C VAL A 200 -0.75 -21.71 4.10
N ALA A 201 -0.89 -20.69 3.27
CA ALA A 201 -0.68 -20.80 1.83
C ALA A 201 0.77 -21.19 1.47
N GLY A 202 0.93 -21.84 0.31
CA GLY A 202 2.22 -22.21 -0.26
C GLY A 202 3.16 -21.02 -0.46
N THR A 203 4.45 -21.31 -0.64
CA THR A 203 5.49 -20.27 -0.83
C THR A 203 5.39 -19.55 -2.18
N ASP A 204 4.72 -20.18 -3.14
CA ASP A 204 4.39 -19.66 -4.47
C ASP A 204 3.24 -18.65 -4.48
N ALA A 205 2.41 -18.61 -3.43
CA ALA A 205 1.30 -17.66 -3.32
C ALA A 205 1.80 -16.21 -3.27
N LEU A 206 1.51 -15.43 -4.32
CA LEU A 206 2.06 -14.07 -4.46
C LEU A 206 1.56 -13.10 -3.39
N GLN A 207 0.33 -13.30 -2.91
CA GLN A 207 -0.21 -12.74 -1.66
C GLN A 207 -0.44 -13.89 -0.70
N ARG A 208 0.45 -14.06 0.27
CA ARG A 208 0.48 -15.24 1.12
C ARG A 208 -0.28 -14.98 2.41
N THR A 209 -1.20 -15.88 2.72
CA THR A 209 -2.11 -15.75 3.86
C THR A 209 -2.18 -17.05 4.65
N ALA A 210 -2.47 -16.93 5.94
CA ALA A 210 -2.97 -18.01 6.76
C ALA A 210 -4.50 -17.94 6.84
N TYR A 211 -5.16 -19.02 6.44
CA TYR A 211 -6.62 -19.11 6.45
C TYR A 211 -7.15 -19.76 7.73
N LEU A 212 -8.17 -19.18 8.34
CA LEU A 212 -8.83 -19.68 9.55
C LEU A 212 -10.35 -19.58 9.47
N GLU A 213 -11.03 -20.39 10.28
CA GLU A 213 -12.49 -20.34 10.44
C GLU A 213 -12.89 -20.40 11.91
N ALA A 214 -13.91 -19.64 12.30
CA ALA A 214 -14.55 -19.75 13.60
C ALA A 214 -16.02 -19.32 13.54
N PRO A 215 -16.90 -19.90 14.36
CA PRO A 215 -18.29 -19.45 14.45
C PRO A 215 -18.38 -18.08 15.15
N ALA A 216 -19.27 -17.23 14.67
CA ALA A 216 -19.72 -16.04 15.40
C ALA A 216 -20.50 -16.45 16.64
N ARG A 217 -20.36 -15.68 17.73
CA ARG A 217 -21.08 -15.90 18.99
C ARG A 217 -21.78 -14.61 19.41
N LYS A 218 -23.06 -14.70 19.72
CA LYS A 218 -23.88 -13.55 20.14
C LYS A 218 -23.22 -12.77 21.28
N GLY A 219 -23.11 -11.45 21.10
CA GLY A 219 -22.52 -10.51 22.06
C GLY A 219 -21.01 -10.65 22.27
N GLN A 220 -20.31 -11.47 21.48
CA GLN A 220 -18.86 -11.70 21.62
C GLN A 220 -18.13 -11.37 20.31
N PRO A 221 -16.99 -10.66 20.37
CA PRO A 221 -16.13 -10.51 19.21
C PRO A 221 -15.45 -11.85 18.86
N THR A 222 -15.21 -12.09 17.58
CA THR A 222 -14.49 -13.29 17.10
C THR A 222 -13.07 -12.91 16.72
N ARG A 223 -12.09 -13.44 17.45
CA ARG A 223 -10.66 -13.16 17.23
C ARG A 223 -9.97 -14.30 16.47
N PHE A 224 -9.15 -13.91 15.50
CA PHE A 224 -8.26 -14.77 14.73
C PHE A 224 -6.82 -14.27 14.90
N ALA A 225 -5.85 -15.17 15.03
CA ALA A 225 -4.45 -14.84 15.14
C ALA A 225 -3.55 -15.93 14.57
N VAL A 226 -2.38 -15.53 14.06
CA VAL A 226 -1.27 -16.43 13.73
C VAL A 226 0.00 -15.96 14.38
N HIS A 227 0.78 -16.91 14.86
CA HIS A 227 2.08 -16.69 15.47
C HIS A 227 3.14 -17.39 14.63
N TYR A 228 4.18 -16.66 14.25
CA TYR A 228 5.26 -17.18 13.42
C TYR A 228 6.57 -16.46 13.70
N ALA A 229 7.67 -17.03 13.22
CA ALA A 229 8.98 -16.43 13.28
C ALA A 229 9.66 -16.42 11.91
N VAL A 230 10.43 -15.37 11.61
CA VAL A 230 11.11 -15.17 10.32
C VAL A 230 12.45 -14.47 10.53
N THR A 231 13.44 -14.82 9.72
CA THR A 231 14.70 -14.07 9.63
C THR A 231 14.60 -13.10 8.46
N VAL A 232 14.62 -11.80 8.75
CA VAL A 232 14.61 -10.72 7.75
C VAL A 232 16.04 -10.23 7.55
N TYR A 233 16.43 -9.97 6.30
CA TYR A 233 17.73 -9.41 5.94
C TYR A 233 17.56 -8.03 5.33
N ALA A 234 18.46 -7.12 5.71
CA ALA A 234 18.66 -5.91 4.94
C ALA A 234 19.23 -6.26 3.57
N ARG A 235 18.90 -5.45 2.57
CA ARG A 235 19.41 -5.54 1.21
C ARG A 235 20.24 -4.32 0.87
N HIS A 236 21.34 -4.50 0.15
CA HIS A 236 22.06 -3.39 -0.46
C HIS A 236 22.82 -3.84 -1.71
N PHE A 237 22.65 -3.10 -2.80
CA PHE A 237 23.28 -3.37 -4.09
C PHE A 237 24.23 -2.23 -4.47
N ALA A 238 25.52 -2.54 -4.60
CA ALA A 238 26.52 -1.58 -5.08
C ALA A 238 26.46 -1.51 -6.62
N ILE A 239 25.74 -0.51 -7.13
CA ILE A 239 25.45 -0.37 -8.56
C ILE A 239 26.42 0.61 -9.20
N ASP A 240 27.07 0.17 -10.27
CA ASP A 240 27.84 1.01 -11.19
C ASP A 240 26.91 1.43 -12.34
N PRO A 241 26.49 2.71 -12.43
CA PRO A 241 25.53 3.18 -13.42
C PRO A 241 25.97 2.91 -14.86
N ASP A 242 27.27 2.92 -15.13
CA ASP A 242 27.82 2.80 -16.47
C ASP A 242 27.87 1.33 -16.94
N LYS A 243 27.66 0.37 -16.04
CA LYS A 243 27.50 -1.05 -16.36
C LYS A 243 26.05 -1.46 -16.59
N VAL A 244 25.09 -0.58 -16.31
CA VAL A 244 23.67 -0.90 -16.44
C VAL A 244 23.25 -0.88 -17.91
N VAL A 245 22.69 -2.00 -18.37
CA VAL A 245 22.19 -2.17 -19.73
C VAL A 245 20.68 -2.40 -19.76
N ALA A 246 20.04 -1.99 -20.86
CA ALA A 246 18.62 -2.24 -21.08
C ALA A 246 18.36 -3.73 -21.36
N THR A 247 17.19 -4.22 -20.95
CA THR A 247 16.79 -5.62 -21.11
C THR A 247 15.43 -5.78 -21.81
N PRO A 248 15.19 -5.12 -22.96
CA PRO A 248 13.86 -5.12 -23.59
C PRO A 248 13.44 -6.49 -24.14
N ASP A 249 14.43 -7.33 -24.49
CA ASP A 249 14.21 -8.60 -25.19
C ASP A 249 14.23 -9.82 -24.27
N ASP A 250 14.42 -9.65 -22.95
CA ASP A 250 14.37 -10.77 -22.01
C ASP A 250 12.91 -11.24 -21.80
N PRO A 251 12.55 -12.46 -22.24
CA PRO A 251 11.18 -12.96 -22.12
C PRO A 251 10.70 -13.07 -20.67
N ALA A 252 11.59 -13.32 -19.71
CA ALA A 252 11.26 -13.42 -18.29
C ALA A 252 10.88 -12.06 -17.69
N LEU A 253 11.33 -10.96 -18.30
CA LEU A 253 11.09 -9.60 -17.83
C LEU A 253 9.89 -8.93 -18.52
N LYS A 254 9.39 -9.50 -19.62
CA LYS A 254 8.26 -8.96 -20.40
C LYS A 254 7.00 -8.65 -19.57
N PRO A 255 6.55 -9.49 -18.60
CA PRO A 255 5.40 -9.14 -17.75
C PRO A 255 5.64 -7.89 -16.89
N PHE A 256 6.90 -7.65 -16.53
CA PHE A 256 7.32 -6.51 -15.72
C PHE A 256 7.68 -5.28 -16.54
N LEU A 257 7.55 -5.33 -17.87
CA LEU A 257 7.67 -4.18 -18.79
C LEU A 257 6.30 -3.72 -19.30
N SER A 258 5.28 -4.56 -19.17
CA SER A 258 3.97 -4.35 -19.78
C SER A 258 3.02 -3.55 -18.88
N GLN A 259 2.05 -2.90 -19.50
CA GLN A 259 0.86 -2.39 -18.80
C GLN A 259 0.13 -3.54 -18.11
N ARG A 260 -0.47 -3.25 -16.95
CA ARG A 260 -1.37 -4.14 -16.24
C ARG A 260 -2.54 -3.31 -15.70
N PRO A 261 -3.65 -3.24 -16.46
CA PRO A 261 -4.87 -2.64 -15.97
C PRO A 261 -5.36 -3.31 -14.67
N PRO A 262 -6.00 -2.54 -13.78
CA PRO A 262 -6.34 -1.14 -13.99
C PRO A 262 -5.30 -0.17 -13.38
N HIS A 263 -4.38 -0.65 -12.54
CA HIS A 263 -3.48 0.22 -11.76
C HIS A 263 -2.17 0.63 -12.44
N VAL A 264 -1.72 -0.11 -13.46
CA VAL A 264 -0.52 0.23 -14.26
C VAL A 264 -0.93 0.41 -15.72
N VAL A 265 -1.26 1.65 -16.09
CA VAL A 265 -1.70 2.01 -17.45
C VAL A 265 -0.90 3.22 -17.93
N PHE A 266 -0.38 3.17 -19.14
CA PHE A 266 0.47 4.21 -19.73
C PHE A 266 -0.39 5.32 -20.36
N THR A 267 -1.11 6.04 -19.50
CA THR A 267 -2.00 7.14 -19.91
C THR A 267 -1.22 8.25 -20.62
N PRO A 268 -1.87 9.07 -21.49
CA PRO A 268 -1.22 10.20 -22.14
C PRO A 268 -0.52 11.16 -21.16
N GLN A 269 -1.12 11.37 -19.99
CA GLN A 269 -0.61 12.22 -18.91
C GLN A 269 0.65 11.63 -18.27
N LEU A 270 0.65 10.34 -17.93
CA LEU A 270 1.85 9.66 -17.41
C LEU A 270 2.99 9.69 -18.44
N ARG A 271 2.69 9.52 -19.73
CA ARG A 271 3.70 9.64 -20.80
C ARG A 271 4.25 11.05 -20.91
N ALA A 272 3.41 12.08 -20.75
CA ALA A 272 3.85 13.47 -20.75
C ALA A 272 4.75 13.78 -19.55
N PHE A 273 4.33 13.38 -18.35
CA PHE A 273 5.14 13.51 -17.13
C PHE A 273 6.48 12.79 -17.26
N SER A 274 6.47 11.54 -17.73
CA SER A 274 7.69 10.77 -17.98
C SER A 274 8.65 11.49 -18.93
N ARG A 275 8.17 11.98 -20.08
CA ARG A 275 9.03 12.69 -21.04
C ARG A 275 9.65 13.95 -20.43
N GLN A 276 8.87 14.70 -19.65
CA GLN A 276 9.35 15.89 -18.96
C GLN A 276 10.47 15.56 -17.94
N VAL A 277 10.31 14.47 -17.19
CA VAL A 277 11.29 14.07 -16.15
C VAL A 277 12.54 13.44 -16.77
N VAL A 278 12.37 12.56 -17.76
CA VAL A 278 13.47 11.79 -18.35
C VAL A 278 14.32 12.65 -19.28
N GLY A 279 13.70 13.45 -20.15
CA GLY A 279 14.39 14.18 -21.22
C GLY A 279 15.06 13.22 -22.21
N ASP A 280 16.30 13.52 -22.59
CA ASP A 280 17.08 12.74 -23.56
C ASP A 280 17.96 11.65 -22.92
N GLU A 281 17.77 11.35 -21.63
CA GLU A 281 18.54 10.31 -20.94
C GLU A 281 18.17 8.92 -21.46
N THR A 282 19.18 8.11 -21.76
CA THR A 282 19.01 6.76 -22.31
C THR A 282 19.54 5.67 -21.39
N ASN A 283 20.35 6.01 -20.37
CA ASN A 283 20.87 5.02 -19.44
C ASN A 283 19.75 4.58 -18.46
N PRO A 284 19.40 3.28 -18.37
CA PRO A 284 18.29 2.81 -17.56
C PRO A 284 18.39 3.16 -16.07
N TYR A 285 19.59 3.13 -15.50
CA TYR A 285 19.81 3.51 -14.10
C TYR A 285 19.54 5.00 -13.88
N ARG A 286 20.05 5.85 -14.77
CA ARG A 286 19.88 7.31 -14.67
C ARG A 286 18.43 7.73 -14.92
N ILE A 287 17.73 7.06 -15.84
CA ILE A 287 16.27 7.19 -16.01
C ILE A 287 15.55 6.84 -14.71
N ALA A 288 15.84 5.67 -14.13
CA ALA A 288 15.21 5.22 -12.90
C ALA A 288 15.44 6.19 -11.73
N ARG A 289 16.66 6.72 -11.57
CA ARG A 289 16.99 7.76 -10.58
C ARG A 289 16.18 9.03 -10.75
N LYS A 290 16.05 9.53 -12.00
CA LYS A 290 15.26 10.72 -12.30
C LYS A 290 13.78 10.53 -11.95
N LEU A 291 13.22 9.38 -12.32
CA LEU A 291 11.83 9.03 -12.04
C LEU A 291 11.58 8.83 -10.55
N PHE A 292 12.47 8.11 -9.85
CA PHE A 292 12.41 7.94 -8.39
C PHE A 292 12.39 9.31 -7.70
N ALA A 293 13.36 10.18 -8.01
CA ALA A 293 13.44 11.52 -7.41
C ALA A 293 12.26 12.43 -7.77
N ALA A 294 11.59 12.21 -8.91
CA ALA A 294 10.40 12.97 -9.28
C ALA A 294 9.16 12.52 -8.50
N VAL A 295 9.02 11.21 -8.26
CA VAL A 295 7.91 10.63 -7.48
C VAL A 295 8.10 10.85 -5.97
N ASP A 296 9.32 10.74 -5.46
CA ASP A 296 9.72 11.04 -4.07
C ASP A 296 9.30 12.46 -3.64
N ARG A 297 9.34 13.43 -4.57
CA ARG A 297 8.89 14.81 -4.30
C ARG A 297 7.39 14.98 -4.16
N ILE A 298 6.58 13.99 -4.54
CA ILE A 298 5.12 14.06 -4.37
C ILE A 298 4.85 13.94 -2.86
N PRO A 299 4.17 14.92 -2.24
CA PRO A 299 3.91 14.89 -0.82
C PRO A 299 3.20 13.61 -0.36
N TRP A 300 3.63 13.07 0.77
CA TRP A 300 2.94 11.95 1.39
C TRP A 300 1.69 12.43 2.15
N ALA A 301 0.57 11.73 1.97
CA ALA A 301 -0.62 11.88 2.79
C ALA A 301 -1.47 10.61 2.77
N GLY A 302 -2.20 10.35 3.85
CA GLY A 302 -2.97 9.12 3.98
C GLY A 302 -4.03 8.99 2.88
N ALA A 303 -4.11 7.83 2.24
CA ALA A 303 -5.01 7.59 1.12
C ALA A 303 -6.42 7.12 1.52
N ARG A 304 -7.30 7.17 0.52
CA ARG A 304 -8.54 6.40 0.43
C ARG A 304 -8.25 4.91 0.33
N GLU A 305 -9.25 4.08 0.60
CA GLU A 305 -9.11 2.63 0.41
C GLU A 305 -8.83 2.31 -1.07
N TYR A 306 -7.78 1.53 -1.36
CA TYR A 306 -7.28 1.30 -2.73
C TYR A 306 -8.29 0.69 -3.69
N SER A 307 -9.11 -0.22 -3.18
CA SER A 307 -10.25 -0.83 -3.88
C SER A 307 -11.35 0.17 -4.29
N THR A 308 -11.27 1.42 -3.83
CA THR A 308 -12.13 2.52 -4.31
C THR A 308 -11.49 3.33 -5.44
N ILE A 309 -10.27 3.04 -5.86
CA ILE A 309 -9.51 3.78 -6.87
C ILE A 309 -9.42 2.96 -8.16
N SER A 310 -10.01 3.46 -9.25
CA SER A 310 -10.03 2.75 -10.53
C SER A 310 -8.62 2.56 -11.11
N ASN A 311 -7.76 3.58 -11.06
CA ASN A 311 -6.37 3.50 -11.50
C ASN A 311 -5.47 4.24 -10.53
N ILE A 312 -4.63 3.51 -9.79
CA ILE A 312 -3.82 4.06 -8.71
C ILE A 312 -2.67 4.91 -9.24
N SER A 313 -1.96 4.45 -10.28
CA SER A 313 -0.85 5.24 -10.85
C SER A 313 -1.35 6.57 -11.44
N ASP A 314 -2.51 6.59 -12.08
CA ASP A 314 -3.10 7.82 -12.60
C ASP A 314 -3.62 8.72 -11.48
N TYR A 315 -4.26 8.16 -10.45
CA TYR A 315 -4.69 8.92 -9.27
C TYR A 315 -3.50 9.64 -8.60
N ALA A 316 -2.42 8.90 -8.34
CA ALA A 316 -1.21 9.42 -7.68
C ALA A 316 -0.58 10.60 -8.45
N LEU A 317 -0.67 10.60 -9.78
CA LEU A 317 -0.15 11.71 -10.59
C LEU A 317 -0.99 13.00 -10.44
N HIS A 318 -2.30 12.88 -10.20
CA HIS A 318 -3.23 14.02 -10.24
C HIS A 318 -3.65 14.54 -8.86
N ALA A 319 -3.58 13.72 -7.80
CA ALA A 319 -4.09 14.08 -6.49
C ALA A 319 -3.25 15.16 -5.77
N GLY A 320 -2.02 15.45 -6.22
CA GLY A 320 -1.11 16.38 -5.55
C GLY A 320 -0.47 15.83 -4.28
N HIS A 321 -0.81 14.60 -3.90
CA HIS A 321 -0.22 13.80 -2.85
C HIS A 321 -0.40 12.31 -3.17
N ALA A 322 0.36 11.45 -2.51
CA ALA A 322 0.20 10.01 -2.65
C ALA A 322 0.74 9.29 -1.40
N ASP A 323 0.12 8.19 -0.99
CA ASP A 323 0.70 7.32 0.03
C ASP A 323 1.68 6.30 -0.56
N CYS A 324 2.17 5.36 0.26
CA CYS A 324 3.29 4.50 -0.11
C CYS A 324 3.02 3.63 -1.34
N GLY A 325 1.85 3.01 -1.39
CA GLY A 325 1.47 2.21 -2.54
C GLY A 325 1.07 3.03 -3.75
N GLN A 326 0.46 4.20 -3.57
CA GLN A 326 0.17 5.11 -4.68
C GLN A 326 1.44 5.58 -5.39
N GLN A 327 2.44 6.04 -4.62
CA GLN A 327 3.73 6.44 -5.17
C GLN A 327 4.46 5.26 -5.84
N THR A 328 4.45 4.09 -5.20
CA THR A 328 5.13 2.90 -5.74
C THR A 328 4.50 2.45 -7.07
N LEU A 329 3.17 2.42 -7.21
CA LEU A 329 2.51 2.02 -8.46
C LEU A 329 2.70 3.07 -9.56
N LEU A 330 2.74 4.36 -9.21
CA LEU A 330 3.13 5.42 -10.14
C LEU A 330 4.56 5.22 -10.64
N LEU A 331 5.52 5.01 -9.74
CA LEU A 331 6.91 4.77 -10.12
C LEU A 331 7.05 3.52 -10.99
N ILE A 332 6.37 2.42 -10.65
CA ILE A 332 6.34 1.22 -11.48
C ILE A 332 5.82 1.54 -12.87
N ALA A 333 4.68 2.24 -13.00
CA ALA A 333 4.13 2.59 -14.32
C ALA A 333 5.13 3.40 -15.16
N LEU A 334 5.81 4.37 -14.54
CA LEU A 334 6.83 5.20 -15.17
C LEU A 334 8.08 4.41 -15.57
N LEU A 335 8.57 3.51 -14.72
CA LEU A 335 9.73 2.66 -15.05
C LEU A 335 9.41 1.73 -16.21
N ARG A 336 8.26 1.04 -16.16
CA ARG A 336 7.85 0.08 -17.19
C ARG A 336 7.70 0.73 -18.56
N MET A 337 7.12 1.94 -18.63
CA MET A 337 6.99 2.65 -19.91
C MET A 337 8.31 3.15 -20.49
N ASN A 338 9.37 3.24 -19.68
CA ASN A 338 10.73 3.55 -20.12
C ASN A 338 11.60 2.29 -20.29
N GLY A 339 10.99 1.11 -20.39
CA GLY A 339 11.72 -0.13 -20.66
C GLY A 339 12.50 -0.68 -19.46
N ILE A 340 12.19 -0.23 -18.24
CA ILE A 340 12.83 -0.72 -17.00
C ILE A 340 11.85 -1.66 -16.31
N PRO A 341 12.17 -2.96 -16.19
CA PRO A 341 11.27 -3.91 -15.54
C PRO A 341 11.10 -3.55 -14.07
N ALA A 342 9.86 -3.49 -13.59
CA ALA A 342 9.56 -3.13 -12.21
C ALA A 342 8.42 -3.98 -11.64
N ARG A 343 8.47 -4.30 -10.34
CA ARG A 343 7.44 -5.07 -9.63
C ARG A 343 7.17 -4.49 -8.24
N TRP A 344 6.04 -4.89 -7.67
CA TRP A 344 5.52 -4.42 -6.39
C TRP A 344 5.90 -5.35 -5.25
N GLN A 345 5.97 -4.82 -4.05
CA GLN A 345 5.99 -5.59 -2.82
C GLN A 345 5.25 -4.83 -1.71
N SER A 346 4.56 -5.54 -0.82
CA SER A 346 3.92 -4.92 0.33
C SER A 346 3.90 -5.80 1.57
N GLY A 347 3.79 -5.15 2.72
CA GLY A 347 3.64 -5.79 4.01
C GLY A 347 3.70 -4.76 5.12
N TRP A 348 4.59 -4.98 6.08
CA TRP A 348 4.69 -4.15 7.29
C TRP A 348 6.12 -3.71 7.55
N VAL A 349 6.28 -2.49 8.04
CA VAL A 349 7.51 -1.96 8.64
C VAL A 349 7.35 -1.96 10.15
N PHE A 350 8.46 -2.13 10.86
CA PHE A 350 8.49 -2.13 12.32
C PHE A 350 9.80 -1.52 12.85
N SER A 351 10.03 -1.59 14.16
CA SER A 351 11.25 -1.13 14.80
C SER A 351 11.79 -2.15 15.80
N ASP A 352 12.90 -1.85 16.47
CA ASP A 352 13.23 -2.55 17.70
C ASP A 352 12.12 -2.35 18.76
N ASP A 353 11.97 -3.33 19.67
CA ASP A 353 10.94 -3.34 20.71
C ASP A 353 10.95 -2.07 21.58
N ALA A 354 12.14 -1.51 21.84
CA ALA A 354 12.30 -0.31 22.67
C ALA A 354 11.73 0.96 22.01
N VAL A 355 11.63 0.99 20.68
CA VAL A 355 11.07 2.12 19.93
C VAL A 355 9.56 1.96 19.76
N GLY A 356 9.06 0.73 19.55
CA GLY A 356 7.64 0.42 19.50
C GLY A 356 6.89 1.10 18.34
N TYR A 357 7.45 1.07 17.13
CA TYR A 357 6.82 1.59 15.91
C TYR A 357 6.49 0.46 14.93
N ASP A 358 5.30 0.51 14.35
CA ASP A 358 4.85 -0.32 13.25
C ASP A 358 3.93 0.45 12.30
N ASN A 359 3.94 0.05 11.03
CA ASN A 359 2.99 0.53 10.04
C ASN A 359 2.88 -0.45 8.87
N ILE A 360 1.79 -0.35 8.12
CA ILE A 360 1.70 -0.97 6.79
C ILE A 360 2.56 -0.18 5.80
N HIS A 361 3.17 -0.86 4.84
CA HIS A 361 4.04 -0.21 3.86
C HIS A 361 4.15 -0.97 2.54
N ASP A 362 4.28 -0.20 1.46
CA ASP A 362 4.40 -0.67 0.08
C ASP A 362 5.67 -0.10 -0.53
N TRP A 363 6.36 -0.93 -1.31
CA TRP A 363 7.59 -0.55 -1.98
C TRP A 363 7.77 -1.35 -3.28
N GLY A 364 8.83 -1.03 -4.03
CA GLY A 364 9.05 -1.58 -5.35
C GLY A 364 10.36 -2.33 -5.48
N TRP A 365 10.48 -3.01 -6.61
CA TRP A 365 11.73 -3.55 -7.12
C TRP A 365 11.85 -3.18 -8.59
N LEU A 366 13.06 -2.88 -9.03
CA LEU A 366 13.41 -2.68 -10.43
C LEU A 366 14.50 -3.67 -10.84
N TYR A 367 14.51 -4.08 -12.10
CA TYR A 367 15.54 -4.94 -12.64
C TYR A 367 16.62 -4.11 -13.32
N LEU A 368 17.86 -4.26 -12.88
CA LEU A 368 19.03 -3.58 -13.44
C LEU A 368 20.08 -4.64 -13.80
N ALA A 369 20.27 -4.95 -15.08
CA ALA A 369 21.35 -5.85 -15.49
C ALA A 369 22.73 -5.18 -15.27
N PRO A 370 23.77 -5.89 -14.81
CA PRO A 370 23.79 -7.31 -14.45
C PRO A 370 23.41 -7.61 -12.98
N TYR A 371 22.95 -6.61 -12.21
CA TYR A 371 22.65 -6.70 -10.77
C TYR A 371 21.37 -7.47 -10.42
N GLY A 372 20.46 -7.67 -11.38
CA GLY A 372 19.21 -8.38 -11.18
C GLY A 372 18.11 -7.51 -10.56
N TRP A 373 17.26 -8.11 -9.73
CA TRP A 373 16.21 -7.38 -9.00
C TRP A 373 16.81 -6.60 -7.82
N VAL A 374 16.70 -5.29 -7.91
CA VAL A 374 17.17 -4.30 -6.95
C VAL A 374 15.95 -3.66 -6.28
N PRO A 375 15.95 -3.44 -4.96
CA PRO A 375 14.81 -2.84 -4.29
C PRO A 375 14.81 -1.32 -4.42
N MET A 376 13.62 -0.74 -4.29
CA MET A 376 13.41 0.70 -4.21
C MET A 376 12.24 1.02 -3.29
N ASP A 377 12.41 1.99 -2.39
CA ASP A 377 11.34 2.51 -1.54
C ASP A 377 11.23 4.02 -1.76
N VAL A 378 10.37 4.38 -2.71
CA VAL A 378 10.20 5.78 -3.15
C VAL A 378 9.48 6.63 -2.12
N THR A 379 8.73 6.00 -1.22
CA THR A 379 7.99 6.67 -0.16
C THR A 379 8.91 7.15 0.93
N THR A 380 9.84 6.29 1.34
CA THR A 380 10.88 6.69 2.28
C THR A 380 11.87 7.66 1.61
N GLY A 381 12.15 7.42 0.32
CA GLY A 381 12.83 8.41 -0.51
C GLY A 381 14.30 8.62 -0.14
N ALA A 382 14.79 9.83 -0.41
CA ALA A 382 16.14 10.22 -0.06
C ALA A 382 16.27 10.57 1.43
N LEU A 383 17.25 9.98 2.11
CA LEU A 383 17.57 10.29 3.49
C LEU A 383 18.36 11.60 3.59
N ASP A 384 18.21 12.32 4.71
CA ASP A 384 18.95 13.56 4.98
C ASP A 384 20.43 13.27 5.29
N SER A 385 21.25 13.19 4.24
CA SER A 385 22.71 13.04 4.31
C SER A 385 23.41 13.70 3.13
N ALA A 386 24.62 14.18 3.39
CA ALA A 386 25.54 14.63 2.35
C ALA A 386 26.26 13.47 1.64
N ASP A 387 26.38 12.30 2.28
CA ASP A 387 26.95 11.10 1.66
C ASP A 387 25.92 10.49 0.70
N PRO A 388 26.23 10.38 -0.61
CA PRO A 388 25.33 9.77 -1.58
C PRO A 388 24.87 8.35 -1.21
N ALA A 389 25.73 7.53 -0.59
CA ALA A 389 25.36 6.15 -0.23
C ALA A 389 24.32 6.10 0.89
N GLU A 390 24.39 7.02 1.84
CA GLU A 390 23.39 7.16 2.91
C GLU A 390 22.12 7.82 2.37
N ARG A 391 22.27 8.94 1.65
CA ARG A 391 21.15 9.69 1.07
C ARG A 391 20.31 8.80 0.15
N ASP A 392 20.96 8.03 -0.71
CA ASP A 392 20.30 7.23 -1.73
C ASP A 392 20.01 5.79 -1.28
N PHE A 393 20.07 5.50 0.03
CA PHE A 393 19.96 4.15 0.58
C PHE A 393 18.76 3.37 0.03
N TYR A 394 17.58 4.00 -0.03
CA TYR A 394 16.35 3.36 -0.50
C TYR A 394 16.21 3.26 -2.03
N PHE A 395 17.25 3.65 -2.78
CA PHE A 395 17.38 3.35 -4.20
C PHE A 395 18.51 2.34 -4.40
N GLY A 396 18.23 1.07 -4.14
CA GLY A 396 19.25 0.01 -4.13
C GLY A 396 19.39 -0.71 -2.81
N GLY A 397 18.70 -0.27 -1.75
CA GLY A 397 18.71 -0.88 -0.44
C GLY A 397 17.34 -1.02 0.21
N LEU A 398 17.29 -1.88 1.23
CA LEU A 398 16.18 -2.05 2.18
C LEU A 398 16.78 -2.33 3.55
N ASP A 399 16.17 -1.79 4.60
CA ASP A 399 16.46 -2.15 5.98
C ASP A 399 15.97 -3.58 6.33
N ALA A 400 16.39 -4.09 7.49
CA ALA A 400 15.98 -5.38 8.04
C ALA A 400 14.74 -5.29 8.97
N TYR A 401 14.01 -4.18 8.94
CA TYR A 401 12.85 -3.88 9.78
C TYR A 401 11.56 -3.81 8.96
N ARG A 402 11.49 -4.61 7.91
CA ARG A 402 10.30 -4.73 7.07
C ARG A 402 10.04 -6.18 6.67
N MET A 403 8.77 -6.55 6.59
CA MET A 403 8.32 -7.89 6.29
C MET A 403 7.38 -7.86 5.09
N ALA A 404 7.67 -8.64 4.05
CA ALA A 404 6.81 -8.71 2.87
C ALA A 404 5.84 -9.89 2.97
N PHE A 405 4.56 -9.58 2.78
CA PHE A 405 3.47 -10.57 2.67
C PHE A 405 3.04 -10.78 1.22
N ASN A 406 3.33 -9.80 0.37
CA ASN A 406 2.85 -9.74 -0.99
C ASN A 406 3.98 -9.33 -1.94
N ASP A 407 4.21 -10.07 -3.05
CA ASP A 407 5.12 -9.67 -4.15
C ASP A 407 4.35 -9.27 -5.42
N ASP A 408 3.03 -9.18 -5.32
CA ASP A 408 2.18 -8.74 -6.43
C ASP A 408 0.89 -8.12 -5.89
N TRP A 409 0.21 -7.35 -6.75
CA TRP A 409 -1.06 -6.72 -6.46
C TRP A 409 -2.21 -7.42 -7.18
N SER A 410 -3.40 -7.38 -6.59
CA SER A 410 -4.63 -7.88 -7.23
C SER A 410 -4.57 -9.33 -7.71
N VAL A 411 -3.81 -10.17 -6.99
CA VAL A 411 -3.80 -11.62 -7.20
C VAL A 411 -4.72 -12.33 -6.20
N GLY A 412 -5.19 -13.51 -6.57
CA GLY A 412 -6.03 -14.33 -5.72
C GLY A 412 -5.25 -14.99 -4.57
N PHE A 413 -5.96 -15.30 -3.49
CA PHE A 413 -5.45 -16.11 -2.40
C PHE A 413 -5.50 -17.60 -2.74
N ALA A 414 -4.62 -18.39 -2.13
CA ALA A 414 -4.64 -19.85 -2.26
C ALA A 414 -5.99 -20.44 -1.81
N GLN A 415 -6.56 -19.90 -0.72
CA GLN A 415 -7.97 -20.12 -0.40
C GLN A 415 -8.79 -19.00 -0.99
N PRO A 416 -9.60 -19.25 -2.03
CA PRO A 416 -10.34 -18.19 -2.70
C PRO A 416 -11.38 -17.58 -1.75
N LYS A 417 -11.50 -16.26 -1.82
CA LYS A 417 -12.64 -15.54 -1.26
C LYS A 417 -13.81 -15.60 -2.23
N ALA A 418 -15.02 -15.69 -1.69
CA ALA A 418 -16.24 -15.61 -2.49
C ALA A 418 -16.68 -14.15 -2.71
N ALA A 419 -16.46 -13.30 -1.70
CA ALA A 419 -16.89 -11.90 -1.75
C ALA A 419 -15.76 -10.98 -2.22
N TRP A 420 -16.11 -9.83 -2.78
CA TRP A 420 -15.16 -8.80 -3.18
C TRP A 420 -14.39 -8.28 -1.95
N ARG A 421 -13.07 -8.14 -2.09
CA ARG A 421 -12.15 -7.89 -0.98
C ARG A 421 -12.25 -6.48 -0.40
N SER A 422 -11.89 -6.35 0.86
CA SER A 422 -11.69 -5.06 1.52
C SER A 422 -10.52 -4.32 0.86
N ASP A 423 -9.43 -5.00 0.62
CA ASP A 423 -8.31 -4.50 -0.16
C ASP A 423 -7.95 -5.53 -1.23
N ASP A 424 -8.31 -5.21 -2.47
CA ASP A 424 -7.98 -6.04 -3.62
C ASP A 424 -6.64 -5.68 -4.27
N VAL A 425 -5.83 -4.83 -3.64
CA VAL A 425 -4.54 -4.38 -4.17
C VAL A 425 -3.42 -4.94 -3.31
N ASP A 426 -3.23 -4.42 -2.09
CA ASP A 426 -2.07 -4.75 -1.26
C ASP A 426 -2.36 -5.81 -0.19
N SER A 427 -3.61 -5.98 0.26
CA SER A 427 -4.02 -6.96 1.28
C SER A 427 -3.14 -6.99 2.56
N GLN A 428 -2.65 -5.85 3.07
CA GLN A 428 -1.74 -5.83 4.23
C GLN A 428 -2.42 -6.04 5.60
N ARG A 429 -3.74 -5.82 5.68
CA ARG A 429 -4.52 -5.88 6.94
C ARG A 429 -5.22 -7.22 7.16
N GLY A 430 -5.30 -8.04 6.12
CA GLY A 430 -6.09 -9.26 6.07
C GLY A 430 -7.50 -9.04 5.52
N GLU A 431 -8.24 -10.14 5.46
CA GLU A 431 -9.60 -10.18 4.89
C GLU A 431 -10.52 -11.07 5.72
N VAL A 432 -11.81 -10.75 5.71
CA VAL A 432 -12.82 -11.51 6.44
C VAL A 432 -14.10 -11.63 5.61
N GLU A 433 -14.70 -12.82 5.58
CA GLU A 433 -16.04 -13.00 5.03
C GLU A 433 -16.84 -14.05 5.80
N TRP A 434 -18.14 -14.04 5.57
CA TRP A 434 -19.05 -15.11 5.98
C TRP A 434 -19.99 -15.40 4.81
N ARG A 435 -21.00 -16.27 4.97
CA ARG A 435 -21.90 -16.60 3.85
C ARG A 435 -22.69 -15.41 3.32
N GLY A 436 -22.89 -14.37 4.13
CA GLY A 436 -23.60 -13.15 3.75
C GLY A 436 -22.75 -12.09 3.04
N GLY A 437 -21.45 -12.34 2.85
CA GLY A 437 -20.55 -11.45 2.11
C GLY A 437 -19.28 -11.07 2.87
N ASN A 438 -18.58 -10.06 2.35
CA ASN A 438 -17.36 -9.51 2.94
C ASN A 438 -17.67 -8.72 4.22
N LEU A 439 -16.73 -8.70 5.17
CA LEU A 439 -16.73 -7.73 6.27
C LEU A 439 -15.63 -6.70 6.00
N TYR A 440 -16.00 -5.42 5.99
CA TYR A 440 -15.07 -4.32 5.72
C TYR A 440 -14.47 -3.77 7.02
N TYR A 441 -13.46 -2.89 6.89
CA TYR A 441 -12.66 -2.39 8.02
C TYR A 441 -13.45 -1.62 9.09
N ASP A 442 -14.71 -1.26 8.84
CA ASP A 442 -15.62 -0.72 9.85
C ASP A 442 -16.24 -1.81 10.75
N GLN A 443 -16.11 -3.08 10.41
CA GLN A 443 -16.71 -4.23 11.10
C GLN A 443 -15.69 -5.09 11.87
N TRP A 444 -14.40 -4.82 11.72
CA TRP A 444 -13.33 -5.56 12.38
C TRP A 444 -12.06 -4.70 12.51
N ASN A 445 -11.19 -5.09 13.43
CA ASN A 445 -9.89 -4.43 13.66
C ASN A 445 -8.75 -5.45 13.46
N TYR A 446 -7.53 -4.96 13.28
CA TYR A 446 -6.33 -5.78 13.18
C TYR A 446 -5.24 -5.28 14.14
N ASP A 447 -4.25 -6.12 14.41
CA ASP A 447 -3.12 -5.84 15.28
C ASP A 447 -1.90 -6.65 14.84
N PHE A 448 -0.72 -6.04 14.93
CA PHE A 448 0.57 -6.61 14.58
C PHE A 448 1.51 -6.42 15.77
N LYS A 449 1.83 -7.52 16.44
CA LYS A 449 2.79 -7.52 17.55
C LYS A 449 4.04 -8.25 17.11
N TRP A 450 5.19 -7.67 17.38
CA TRP A 450 6.48 -8.26 17.04
C TRP A 450 7.42 -8.23 18.24
N HIS A 451 8.43 -9.09 18.17
CA HIS A 451 9.56 -9.14 19.07
C HIS A 451 10.83 -9.41 18.26
N VAL A 452 11.84 -8.56 18.41
CA VAL A 452 13.17 -8.82 17.84
C VAL A 452 13.89 -9.84 18.72
N ALA A 453 13.83 -11.10 18.31
CA ALA A 453 14.47 -12.20 19.01
C ALA A 453 15.98 -12.24 18.73
N PRO A 454 16.79 -12.81 19.64
CA PRO A 454 18.20 -13.05 19.39
C PRO A 454 18.41 -13.92 18.14
N LEU A 455 19.35 -13.52 17.28
CA LEU A 455 19.82 -14.41 16.20
C LEU A 455 20.41 -15.67 16.84
N LYS A 456 20.00 -16.85 16.37
CA LYS A 456 20.69 -18.09 16.71
C LYS A 456 22.13 -17.94 16.21
N ARG A 457 23.12 -17.98 17.12
CA ARG A 457 24.52 -18.04 16.72
C ARG A 457 24.70 -19.27 15.84
N ALA A 458 25.32 -19.10 14.67
CA ALA A 458 25.78 -20.25 13.91
C ALA A 458 26.69 -21.10 14.84
N PRO A 459 26.50 -22.44 14.88
CA PRO A 459 27.28 -23.31 15.74
C PRO A 459 28.79 -23.24 15.46
#